data_AF-A0A518RC89-F1
#
_entry.id   AF-A0A518RC89-F1
#
_cell.length_a   1.000
_cell.length_b   1.000
_cell.length_c   1.000
_cell.angle_alpha   90.00
_cell.angle_beta   90.00
_cell.angle_gamma   90.00
#
_symmetry.space_group_name_H-M   'P 1'
#
loop_
_entity.id
_entity.type
_entity.pdbx_description
1 polymer ?
#
loop_
_entity_poly.entity_id
_entity_poly.type
_entity_poly.pdbx_seq_one_letter_code
_entity_poly.pdbx_strand_id
1 'polypeptide(L)'
;MRTVVGTAGWSIARADAERFPSEGTALERYSKVFEGVEINSSFHRTHRSSTWAKWAECVPARFRFAVKVPKTITHQAKLIEPDALISLFAEEIRPLGKKLELLLVQLPPSLAFDTSVAARFFEKLHTATDGRIVCEPRHRSWFVESADRLLAELRVARAAAEPALSAVAARPGGWPELEYWRLHGSPDMYRSSYTSEAIDCYARQISQASAAGRQSWCIFDNTAAGAAIANALSLVSMLGQREGERAGYVGRPKSAHRSPRPRVVGDVPRTRRAIMDSSHTDTQPRPNLSAEPGEKDLAPNSRTETQPRPNITTEHQQEGDARSPSDTLDRGQRNGDRPSNRADQA
;
A
#
# COMPACT_ATOMS: atom_id res chain seq x y z
N MET A 1 -14.47 -10.93 -7.40
CA MET A 1 -13.40 -10.65 -6.41
C MET A 1 -13.20 -9.14 -6.33
N ARG A 2 -12.76 -8.61 -5.18
CA ARG A 2 -12.90 -7.19 -4.89
C ARG A 2 -11.59 -6.43 -5.10
N THR A 3 -11.62 -5.43 -5.97
CA THR A 3 -10.57 -4.40 -6.06
C THR A 3 -11.08 -3.15 -5.35
N VAL A 4 -10.31 -2.61 -4.43
CA VAL A 4 -10.62 -1.34 -3.76
C VAL A 4 -9.60 -0.30 -4.20
N VAL A 5 -10.09 0.79 -4.78
CA VAL A 5 -9.30 1.98 -5.07
C VAL A 5 -9.79 3.10 -4.18
N GLY A 6 -8.87 3.82 -3.55
CA GLY A 6 -9.19 4.93 -2.67
C GLY A 6 -8.00 5.83 -2.40
N THR A 7 -8.12 6.65 -1.36
CA THR A 7 -7.14 7.66 -0.96
C THR A 7 -6.87 7.57 0.54
N ALA A 8 -5.75 8.13 0.99
CA ALA A 8 -5.44 8.28 2.41
C ALA A 8 -6.18 9.49 3.00
N GLY A 9 -7.41 9.25 3.43
CA GLY A 9 -8.41 10.26 3.80
C GLY A 9 -9.38 10.57 2.66
N TRP A 10 -10.41 11.36 2.95
CA TRP A 10 -11.55 11.62 2.05
C TRP A 10 -11.77 13.11 1.76
N SER A 11 -10.69 13.89 1.79
CA SER A 11 -10.74 15.29 1.35
C SER A 11 -11.01 15.36 -0.15
N ILE A 12 -12.11 16.01 -0.52
CA ILE A 12 -12.46 16.26 -1.92
C ILE A 12 -11.93 17.63 -2.30
N ALA A 13 -10.91 17.67 -3.16
CA ALA A 13 -10.36 18.91 -3.67
C ALA A 13 -11.42 19.68 -4.47
N ARG A 14 -11.38 21.01 -4.43
CA ARG A 14 -12.35 21.86 -5.16
C ARG A 14 -12.38 21.55 -6.66
N ALA A 15 -11.23 21.24 -7.26
CA ALA A 15 -11.10 20.89 -8.67
C ALA A 15 -11.87 19.60 -9.04
N ASP A 16 -12.06 18.70 -8.07
CA ASP A 16 -12.78 17.44 -8.27
C ASP A 16 -14.22 17.49 -7.76
N ALA A 17 -14.67 18.61 -7.17
CA ALA A 17 -15.94 18.68 -6.44
C ALA A 17 -17.16 18.29 -7.28
N GLU A 18 -17.17 18.62 -8.58
CA GLU A 18 -18.25 18.29 -9.53
C GLU A 18 -18.33 16.79 -9.84
N ARG A 19 -17.26 16.03 -9.57
CA ARG A 19 -17.21 14.58 -9.75
C ARG A 19 -17.84 13.82 -8.58
N PHE A 20 -18.25 14.53 -7.53
CA PHE A 20 -18.92 13.99 -6.35
C PHE A 20 -20.30 14.64 -6.18
N PRO A 21 -21.26 13.94 -5.56
CA PRO A 21 -22.56 14.53 -5.20
C PRO A 21 -22.39 15.82 -4.39
N SER A 22 -23.28 16.81 -4.53
CA SER A 22 -23.17 18.09 -3.79
C SER A 22 -23.51 17.96 -2.31
N GLU A 23 -24.50 17.12 -1.99
CA GLU A 23 -25.09 16.98 -0.65
C GLU A 23 -24.40 15.91 0.21
N GLY A 24 -24.37 16.19 1.52
CA GLY A 24 -23.82 15.33 2.55
C GLY A 24 -22.43 15.74 3.02
N THR A 25 -21.97 15.10 4.08
CA THR A 25 -20.61 15.23 4.59
C THR A 25 -19.58 14.78 3.55
N ALA A 26 -18.32 15.17 3.72
CA ALA A 26 -17.25 14.78 2.80
C ALA A 26 -17.13 13.24 2.65
N LEU A 27 -17.25 12.49 3.74
CA LEU A 27 -17.19 11.02 3.72
C LEU A 27 -18.41 10.40 3.01
N GLU A 28 -19.62 10.92 3.25
CA GLU A 28 -20.82 10.45 2.55
C GLU A 28 -20.69 10.65 1.04
N ARG A 29 -20.26 11.84 0.62
CA ARG A 29 -20.01 12.17 -0.79
C ARG A 29 -18.93 11.26 -1.38
N TYR A 30 -17.82 11.08 -0.68
CA TYR A 30 -16.72 10.21 -1.08
C TYR A 30 -17.16 8.76 -1.29
N SER A 31 -17.93 8.22 -0.33
CA SER A 31 -18.37 6.82 -0.33
C SER A 31 -19.40 6.47 -1.41
N LYS A 32 -19.97 7.47 -2.09
CA LYS A 32 -20.82 7.28 -3.26
C LYS A 32 -20.01 7.03 -4.53
N VAL A 33 -18.72 7.38 -4.53
CA VAL A 33 -17.82 7.29 -5.70
C VAL A 33 -16.78 6.18 -5.51
N PHE A 34 -16.20 6.05 -4.32
CA PHE A 34 -15.22 5.02 -4.00
C PHE A 34 -15.80 3.93 -3.09
N GLU A 35 -15.20 2.74 -3.16
CA GLU A 35 -15.62 1.59 -2.36
C GLU A 35 -14.87 1.43 -1.03
N GLY A 36 -13.80 2.20 -0.84
CA GLY A 36 -13.07 2.20 0.42
C GLY A 36 -12.09 3.35 0.54
N VAL A 37 -11.58 3.52 1.75
CA VAL A 37 -10.65 4.61 2.11
C VAL A 37 -9.66 4.12 3.16
N GLU A 38 -8.48 4.72 3.19
CA GLU A 38 -7.53 4.56 4.28
C GLU A 38 -7.69 5.70 5.30
N ILE A 39 -7.99 5.37 6.55
CA ILE A 39 -8.02 6.30 7.68
C ILE A 39 -6.58 6.47 8.16
N ASN A 40 -5.96 7.59 7.78
CA ASN A 40 -4.60 7.93 8.17
C ASN A 40 -4.56 8.78 9.46
N SER A 41 -5.65 9.46 9.81
CA SER A 41 -5.67 10.38 10.96
C SER A 41 -5.45 9.70 12.32
N SER A 42 -5.79 8.40 12.44
CA SER A 42 -5.51 7.56 13.62
C SER A 42 -4.01 7.39 13.92
N PHE A 43 -3.15 7.59 12.93
CA PHE A 43 -1.71 7.57 13.12
C PHE A 43 -1.25 8.70 14.04
N HIS A 44 -1.86 9.88 13.92
CA HIS A 44 -1.42 11.09 14.63
C HIS A 44 -2.20 11.35 15.92
N ARG A 45 -3.43 10.86 16.03
CA ARG A 45 -4.31 11.11 17.17
C ARG A 45 -5.33 9.99 17.34
N THR A 46 -5.74 9.78 18.59
CA THR A 46 -6.90 8.94 18.90
C THR A 46 -8.19 9.69 18.57
N HIS A 47 -9.21 8.95 18.14
CA HIS A 47 -10.57 9.47 17.97
C HIS A 47 -11.49 8.91 19.04
N ARG A 48 -12.63 9.57 19.24
CA ARG A 48 -13.67 9.05 20.14
C ARG A 48 -14.33 7.84 19.48
N SER A 49 -14.74 6.86 20.26
CA SER A 49 -15.53 5.71 19.79
C SER A 49 -16.77 6.16 18.97
N SER A 50 -17.43 7.25 19.38
CA SER A 50 -18.56 7.82 18.63
C SER A 50 -18.19 8.42 17.27
N THR A 51 -16.93 8.83 17.05
CA THR A 51 -16.44 9.26 15.73
C THR A 51 -16.37 8.06 14.78
N TRP A 52 -15.79 6.95 15.24
CA TRP A 52 -15.73 5.71 14.45
C TRP A 52 -17.11 5.17 14.11
N ALA A 53 -18.03 5.18 15.08
CA ALA A 53 -19.43 4.78 14.86
C ALA A 53 -20.10 5.63 13.77
N LYS A 54 -19.95 6.97 13.83
CA LYS A 54 -20.48 7.87 12.81
C LYS A 54 -19.89 7.60 11.43
N TRP A 55 -18.57 7.41 11.33
CA TRP A 55 -17.95 7.06 10.04
C TRP A 55 -18.50 5.75 9.49
N ALA A 56 -18.71 4.75 10.35
CA ALA A 56 -19.33 3.50 9.95
C ALA A 56 -20.78 3.72 9.48
N GLU A 57 -21.59 4.52 10.17
CA GLU A 57 -22.99 4.77 9.82
C GLU A 57 -23.16 5.54 8.50
N CYS A 58 -22.31 6.53 8.25
CA CYS A 58 -22.41 7.45 7.11
C CYS A 58 -22.08 6.84 5.73
N VAL A 59 -21.55 5.61 5.66
CA VAL A 59 -21.13 4.99 4.39
C VAL A 59 -21.99 3.77 4.03
N PRO A 60 -22.12 3.38 2.76
CA PRO A 60 -22.86 2.17 2.36
C PRO A 60 -22.33 0.90 3.03
N ALA A 61 -23.18 -0.13 3.16
CA ALA A 61 -22.80 -1.43 3.75
C ALA A 61 -21.61 -2.12 3.05
N ARG A 62 -21.45 -1.87 1.74
CA ARG A 62 -20.32 -2.39 0.95
C ARG A 62 -19.01 -1.65 1.21
N PHE A 63 -19.05 -0.40 1.70
CA PHE A 63 -17.84 0.41 1.87
C PHE A 63 -16.87 -0.23 2.89
N ARG A 64 -15.57 -0.05 2.69
CA ARG A 64 -14.54 -0.62 3.56
C ARG A 64 -13.50 0.41 3.99
N PHE A 65 -13.03 0.25 5.22
CA PHE A 65 -11.97 1.04 5.81
C PHE A 65 -10.70 0.22 5.94
N ALA A 66 -9.58 0.80 5.52
CA ALA A 66 -8.26 0.46 6.01
C ALA A 66 -7.89 1.45 7.11
N VAL A 67 -7.43 1.01 8.27
CA VAL A 67 -7.07 1.90 9.39
C VAL A 67 -5.58 1.84 9.64
N LYS A 68 -4.91 3.00 9.59
CA LYS A 68 -3.48 3.07 9.93
C LYS A 68 -3.31 2.96 11.44
N VAL A 69 -2.45 2.03 11.85
CA VAL A 69 -2.14 1.76 13.25
C VAL A 69 -1.40 2.97 13.86
N PRO A 70 -1.74 3.41 15.09
CA PRO A 70 -1.17 4.59 15.73
C PRO A 70 0.37 4.68 15.74
N LYS A 71 0.89 5.91 15.61
CA LYS A 71 2.35 6.20 15.69
C LYS A 71 2.97 5.71 16.98
N THR A 72 2.21 5.74 18.08
CA THR A 72 2.62 5.24 19.40
C THR A 72 3.01 3.77 19.36
N ILE A 73 2.32 2.96 18.55
CA ILE A 73 2.56 1.52 18.41
C ILE A 73 3.72 1.24 17.45
N THR A 74 3.68 1.84 16.26
CA THR A 74 4.59 1.45 15.16
C THR A 74 5.92 2.19 15.17
N HIS A 75 5.96 3.46 15.60
CA HIS A 75 7.16 4.30 15.53
C HIS A 75 7.78 4.56 16.90
N GLN A 76 6.98 4.73 17.94
CA GLN A 76 7.47 5.01 19.29
C GLN A 76 7.80 3.71 20.04
N ALA A 77 6.83 2.82 20.20
CA ALA A 77 7.05 1.51 20.81
C ALA A 77 7.79 0.53 19.88
N LYS A 78 7.81 0.80 18.56
CA LYS A 78 8.51 -0.02 17.56
C LYS A 78 8.19 -1.52 17.69
N LEU A 79 6.91 -1.83 17.89
CA LEU A 79 6.36 -3.18 18.04
C LEU A 79 6.76 -3.92 19.35
N ILE A 80 7.45 -3.25 20.27
CA ILE A 80 7.87 -3.83 21.56
C ILE A 80 6.76 -3.62 22.59
N GLU A 81 6.42 -4.70 23.32
CA GLU A 81 5.41 -4.71 24.38
C GLU A 81 4.09 -3.99 24.02
N PRO A 82 3.47 -4.33 22.87
CA PRO A 82 2.40 -3.53 22.30
C PRO A 82 1.03 -3.79 22.95
N ASP A 83 0.92 -4.73 23.89
CA ASP A 83 -0.32 -5.35 24.36
C ASP A 83 -1.40 -4.35 24.79
N ALA A 84 -1.04 -3.44 25.70
CA ALA A 84 -1.98 -2.43 26.20
C ALA A 84 -2.39 -1.45 25.09
N LEU A 85 -1.44 -1.07 24.22
CA LEU A 85 -1.72 -0.13 23.13
C LEU A 85 -2.58 -0.77 22.04
N ILE A 86 -2.33 -2.05 21.69
CA ILE A 86 -3.16 -2.82 20.77
C ILE A 86 -4.56 -2.98 21.32
N SER A 87 -4.70 -3.32 22.60
CA SER A 87 -6.02 -3.48 23.23
C SER A 87 -6.83 -2.19 23.20
N LEU A 88 -6.20 -1.06 23.56
CA LEU A 88 -6.83 0.26 23.49
C LEU A 88 -7.23 0.62 22.06
N PHE A 89 -6.35 0.41 21.09
CA PHE A 89 -6.62 0.69 19.68
C PHE A 89 -7.75 -0.18 19.12
N ALA A 90 -7.76 -1.47 19.46
CA ALA A 90 -8.81 -2.41 19.04
C ALA A 90 -10.20 -1.98 19.55
N GLU A 91 -10.30 -1.57 20.81
CA GLU A 91 -11.56 -1.01 21.35
C GLU A 91 -11.96 0.30 20.66
N GLU A 92 -10.98 1.15 20.33
CA GLU A 92 -11.22 2.42 19.66
C GLU A 92 -11.92 2.23 18.31
N ILE A 93 -11.41 1.29 17.49
CA ILE A 93 -11.89 1.06 16.12
C ILE A 93 -13.03 0.05 16.02
N ARG A 94 -13.35 -0.68 17.11
CA ARG A 94 -14.44 -1.66 17.19
C ARG A 94 -15.76 -1.19 16.56
N PRO A 95 -16.19 0.08 16.70
CA PRO A 95 -17.44 0.55 16.08
C PRO A 95 -17.49 0.49 14.55
N LEU A 96 -16.35 0.37 13.85
CA LEU A 96 -16.35 0.12 12.40
C LEU A 96 -16.98 -1.22 12.03
N GLY A 97 -16.98 -2.19 12.95
CA GLY A 97 -17.57 -3.52 12.78
C GLY A 97 -17.16 -4.17 11.45
N LYS A 98 -18.16 -4.67 10.70
CA LYS A 98 -17.95 -5.36 9.41
C LYS A 98 -17.39 -4.46 8.28
N LYS A 99 -17.25 -3.15 8.51
CA LYS A 99 -16.66 -2.23 7.55
C LYS A 99 -15.15 -2.05 7.75
N LEU A 100 -14.60 -2.48 8.89
CA LEU A 100 -13.16 -2.64 9.05
C LEU A 100 -12.69 -3.80 8.17
N GLU A 101 -11.88 -3.51 7.16
CA GLU A 101 -11.30 -4.55 6.31
C GLU A 101 -9.83 -4.77 6.64
N LEU A 102 -9.07 -3.68 6.77
CA LEU A 102 -7.61 -3.73 6.84
C LEU A 102 -7.06 -2.89 7.99
N LEU A 103 -5.93 -3.34 8.53
CA LEU A 103 -5.05 -2.57 9.39
C LEU A 103 -3.73 -2.32 8.66
N LEU A 104 -3.38 -1.05 8.48
CA LEU A 104 -2.09 -0.66 7.92
C LEU A 104 -1.08 -0.44 9.05
N VAL A 105 -0.08 -1.32 9.12
CA VAL A 105 1.09 -1.24 9.99
C VAL A 105 2.26 -0.67 9.18
N GLN A 106 2.35 0.65 9.12
CA GLN A 106 3.52 1.32 8.54
C GLN A 106 4.63 1.42 9.58
N LEU A 107 5.83 0.95 9.23
CA LEU A 107 7.01 0.94 10.12
C LEU A 107 8.02 2.02 9.70
N PRO A 108 8.71 2.66 10.66
CA PRO A 108 9.71 3.69 10.34
C PRO A 108 10.96 3.11 9.67
N PRO A 109 11.76 3.94 8.98
CA PRO A 109 13.06 3.51 8.44
C PRO A 109 14.04 3.10 9.53
N SER A 110 13.85 3.55 10.78
CA SER A 110 14.73 3.19 11.91
C SER A 110 14.42 1.82 12.55
N LEU A 111 13.42 1.08 12.04
CA LEU A 111 13.03 -0.21 12.58
C LEU A 111 13.48 -1.35 11.66
N ALA A 112 14.62 -1.95 11.98
CA ALA A 112 15.09 -3.15 11.32
C ALA A 112 14.20 -4.36 11.63
N PHE A 113 14.09 -5.27 10.67
CA PHE A 113 13.44 -6.57 10.85
C PHE A 113 14.09 -7.38 11.97
N ASP A 114 13.29 -7.75 12.95
CA ASP A 114 13.57 -8.76 13.96
C ASP A 114 12.42 -9.76 13.94
N THR A 115 12.74 -11.02 13.69
CA THR A 115 11.73 -12.08 13.51
C THR A 115 10.87 -12.28 14.76
N SER A 116 11.47 -12.25 15.95
CA SER A 116 10.76 -12.52 17.21
C SER A 116 9.82 -11.38 17.58
N VAL A 117 10.27 -10.14 17.39
CA VAL A 117 9.48 -8.93 17.64
C VAL A 117 8.32 -8.85 16.65
N ALA A 118 8.58 -9.07 15.37
CA ALA A 118 7.57 -9.05 14.32
C ALA A 118 6.49 -10.13 14.55
N ALA A 119 6.91 -11.38 14.81
CA ALA A 119 5.98 -12.49 15.01
C ALA A 119 5.02 -12.21 16.17
N ARG A 120 5.59 -11.90 17.35
CA ARG A 120 4.82 -11.59 18.56
C ARG A 120 3.85 -10.42 18.34
N PHE A 121 4.28 -9.37 17.63
CA PHE A 121 3.43 -8.22 17.35
C PHE A 121 2.24 -8.59 16.46
N PHE A 122 2.50 -9.23 15.33
CA PHE A 122 1.45 -9.54 14.35
C PHE A 122 0.45 -10.58 14.87
N GLU A 123 0.89 -11.58 15.64
CA GLU A 123 -0.01 -12.53 16.31
C GLU A 123 -0.97 -11.83 17.29
N LYS A 124 -0.45 -10.89 18.09
CA LYS A 124 -1.27 -10.12 19.03
C LYS A 124 -2.26 -9.22 18.31
N LEU A 125 -1.82 -8.51 17.27
CA LEU A 125 -2.69 -7.64 16.49
C LEU A 125 -3.80 -8.45 15.79
N HIS A 126 -3.45 -9.63 15.27
CA HIS A 126 -4.41 -10.54 14.64
C HIS A 126 -5.45 -11.06 15.65
N THR A 127 -5.04 -11.33 16.89
CA THR A 127 -5.96 -11.80 17.94
C THR A 127 -6.90 -10.68 18.42
N ALA A 128 -6.41 -9.44 18.44
CA ALA A 128 -7.16 -8.31 18.99
C ALA A 128 -8.19 -7.72 18.02
N THR A 129 -8.11 -8.01 16.71
CA THR A 129 -8.92 -7.34 15.70
C THR A 129 -9.33 -8.29 14.57
N ASP A 130 -10.51 -8.07 13.99
CA ASP A 130 -10.99 -8.83 12.82
C ASP A 130 -10.39 -8.31 11.48
N GLY A 131 -9.62 -7.21 11.52
CA GLY A 131 -9.03 -6.60 10.35
C GLY A 131 -7.83 -7.39 9.83
N ARG A 132 -7.76 -7.60 8.52
CA ARG A 132 -6.56 -8.23 7.92
C ARG A 132 -5.40 -7.23 7.90
N ILE A 133 -4.19 -7.73 8.05
CA ILE A 133 -3.05 -6.85 8.33
C ILE A 133 -2.23 -6.63 7.06
N VAL A 134 -1.84 -5.38 6.84
CA VAL A 134 -0.88 -4.97 5.83
C VAL A 134 0.32 -4.32 6.53
N CYS A 135 1.52 -4.83 6.28
CA CYS A 135 2.76 -4.24 6.75
C CYS A 135 3.38 -3.39 5.64
N GLU A 136 3.68 -2.12 5.93
CA GLU A 136 4.48 -1.24 5.07
C GLU A 136 5.82 -0.95 5.75
N PRO A 137 6.85 -1.79 5.53
CA PRO A 137 8.16 -1.54 6.11
C PRO A 137 8.92 -0.47 5.33
N ARG A 138 9.62 0.42 6.05
CA ARG A 138 10.50 1.45 5.46
C ARG A 138 12.00 1.19 5.68
N HIS A 139 12.35 0.02 6.21
CA HIS A 139 13.74 -0.41 6.37
C HIS A 139 14.08 -1.61 5.46
N ARG A 140 15.28 -1.60 4.86
CA ARG A 140 15.69 -2.58 3.83
C ARG A 140 15.70 -4.04 4.31
N SER A 141 15.99 -4.27 5.60
CA SER A 141 16.05 -5.64 6.14
C SER A 141 14.71 -6.39 6.17
N TRP A 142 13.58 -5.71 5.89
CA TRP A 142 12.27 -6.35 5.75
C TRP A 142 12.02 -6.92 4.35
N PHE A 143 12.89 -6.64 3.37
CA PHE A 143 12.73 -7.10 1.98
C PHE A 143 13.63 -8.30 1.67
N VAL A 144 13.76 -9.20 2.65
CA VAL A 144 14.46 -10.48 2.54
C VAL A 144 13.45 -11.63 2.59
N GLU A 145 13.82 -12.80 2.06
CA GLU A 145 12.92 -13.94 1.95
C GLU A 145 12.35 -14.41 3.31
N SER A 146 13.16 -14.38 4.37
CA SER A 146 12.71 -14.78 5.71
C SER A 146 11.64 -13.86 6.28
N ALA A 147 11.69 -12.56 5.99
CA ALA A 147 10.66 -11.61 6.40
C ALA A 147 9.37 -11.84 5.62
N ASP A 148 9.43 -12.00 4.30
CA ASP A 148 8.26 -12.30 3.48
C ASP A 148 7.60 -13.63 3.87
N ARG A 149 8.39 -14.65 4.20
CA ARG A 149 7.88 -15.94 4.67
C ARG A 149 7.13 -15.81 5.99
N LEU A 150 7.71 -15.12 6.98
CA LEU A 150 7.05 -14.88 8.26
C LEU A 150 5.72 -14.12 8.07
N LEU A 151 5.72 -13.06 7.27
CA LEU A 151 4.52 -12.29 6.98
C LEU A 151 3.45 -13.16 6.31
N ALA A 152 3.83 -14.02 5.36
CA ALA A 152 2.90 -14.95 4.71
C ALA A 152 2.30 -15.98 5.69
N GLU A 153 3.12 -16.58 6.56
CA GLU A 153 2.69 -17.51 7.61
C GLU A 153 1.66 -16.88 8.56
N LEU A 154 1.87 -15.62 8.91
CA LEU A 154 0.99 -14.83 9.80
C LEU A 154 -0.18 -14.16 9.06
N ARG A 155 -0.36 -14.43 7.76
CA ARG A 155 -1.39 -13.81 6.90
C ARG A 155 -1.34 -12.28 6.86
N VAL A 156 -0.13 -11.74 6.89
CA VAL A 156 0.16 -10.31 6.75
C VAL A 156 0.63 -10.03 5.32
N ALA A 157 -0.07 -9.16 4.60
CA ALA A 157 0.39 -8.70 3.30
C ALA A 157 1.49 -7.64 3.47
N ARG A 158 2.50 -7.62 2.60
CA ARG A 158 3.49 -6.55 2.53
C ARG A 158 3.08 -5.56 1.44
N ALA A 159 2.95 -4.28 1.81
CA ALA A 159 2.62 -3.21 0.88
C ALA A 159 3.72 -2.99 -0.15
N ALA A 160 3.32 -2.70 -1.38
CA ALA A 160 4.14 -2.03 -2.38
C ALA A 160 3.96 -0.51 -2.22
N ALA A 161 5.00 0.16 -1.72
CA ALA A 161 4.98 1.61 -1.56
C ALA A 161 5.74 2.30 -2.69
N GLU A 162 5.19 3.39 -3.22
CA GLU A 162 5.87 4.23 -4.21
C GLU A 162 6.07 5.64 -3.63
N PRO A 163 7.29 6.21 -3.59
CA PRO A 163 8.54 5.66 -4.13
C PRO A 163 9.05 4.41 -3.39
N ALA A 164 9.58 3.45 -4.15
CA ALA A 164 10.03 2.16 -3.63
C ALA A 164 11.51 2.20 -3.18
N LEU A 165 11.82 1.54 -2.07
CA LEU A 165 13.19 1.41 -1.56
C LEU A 165 14.09 0.48 -2.40
N SER A 166 13.46 -0.43 -3.14
CA SER A 166 14.09 -1.44 -3.99
C SER A 166 13.08 -1.99 -4.99
N ALA A 167 13.53 -2.76 -5.98
CA ALA A 167 12.64 -3.46 -6.91
C ALA A 167 11.71 -4.46 -6.22
N VAL A 168 12.15 -5.06 -5.10
CA VAL A 168 11.33 -5.96 -4.26
C VAL A 168 10.26 -5.17 -3.51
N ALA A 169 10.60 -3.98 -3.01
CA ALA A 169 9.66 -3.09 -2.32
C ALA A 169 8.61 -2.49 -3.26
N ALA A 170 8.89 -2.44 -4.56
CA ALA A 170 7.96 -1.95 -5.58
C ALA A 170 6.83 -2.94 -5.91
N ARG A 171 6.85 -4.15 -5.34
CA ARG A 171 5.86 -5.20 -5.58
C ARG A 171 5.24 -5.68 -4.26
N PRO A 172 3.95 -6.03 -4.26
CA PRO A 172 3.32 -6.63 -3.08
C PRO A 172 4.03 -7.93 -2.70
N GLY A 173 4.10 -8.21 -1.40
CA GLY A 173 4.73 -9.41 -0.85
C GLY A 173 3.98 -9.95 0.37
N GLY A 174 4.63 -10.81 1.15
CA GLY A 174 3.99 -11.47 2.29
C GLY A 174 2.83 -12.37 1.86
N TRP A 175 1.67 -12.22 2.52
CA TRP A 175 0.50 -13.06 2.29
C TRP A 175 -0.12 -12.85 0.89
N PRO A 176 -0.17 -13.89 0.02
CA PRO A 176 -0.45 -13.73 -1.41
C PRO A 176 -1.93 -13.50 -1.76
N GLU A 177 -2.87 -13.64 -0.82
CA GLU A 177 -4.29 -13.41 -1.11
C GLU A 177 -4.68 -11.92 -1.13
N LEU A 178 -3.81 -11.05 -0.63
CA LEU A 178 -4.02 -9.61 -0.53
C LEU A 178 -2.83 -8.84 -1.11
N GLU A 179 -3.07 -8.10 -2.18
CA GLU A 179 -2.12 -7.13 -2.73
C GLU A 179 -2.50 -5.72 -2.29
N TYR A 180 -1.52 -4.97 -1.77
CA TYR A 180 -1.71 -3.60 -1.30
C TYR A 180 -0.68 -2.67 -1.94
N TRP A 181 -1.14 -1.66 -2.68
CA TRP A 181 -0.31 -0.58 -3.22
C TRP A 181 -0.62 0.71 -2.50
N ARG A 182 0.43 1.42 -2.05
CA ARG A 182 0.30 2.72 -1.41
C ARG A 182 1.17 3.74 -2.15
N LEU A 183 0.53 4.65 -2.86
CA LEU A 183 1.14 5.52 -3.86
C LEU A 183 1.29 6.93 -3.29
N HIS A 184 2.50 7.27 -2.86
CA HIS A 184 2.80 8.53 -2.16
C HIS A 184 3.03 9.69 -3.12
N GLY A 185 3.25 9.45 -4.41
CA GLY A 185 3.54 10.48 -5.40
C GLY A 185 5.04 10.57 -5.70
N SER A 186 5.36 10.84 -6.96
CA SER A 186 6.72 10.95 -7.47
C SER A 186 6.78 11.99 -8.59
N PRO A 187 7.84 12.82 -8.68
CA PRO A 187 9.08 12.76 -7.89
C PRO A 187 8.99 13.39 -6.49
N ASP A 188 8.06 14.32 -6.27
CA ASP A 188 7.84 14.97 -4.97
C ASP A 188 6.77 14.22 -4.17
N MET A 189 7.20 13.55 -3.12
CA MET A 189 6.39 12.69 -2.28
C MET A 189 5.28 13.49 -1.58
N TYR A 190 4.12 12.86 -1.48
CA TYR A 190 2.81 13.37 -1.07
C TYR A 190 2.18 14.45 -1.95
N ARG A 191 2.88 14.96 -2.96
CA ARG A 191 2.43 16.12 -3.74
C ARG A 191 2.21 15.79 -5.21
N SER A 192 3.12 15.06 -5.82
CA SER A 192 3.13 14.86 -7.26
C SER A 192 1.94 14.05 -7.74
N SER A 193 1.36 14.47 -8.86
CA SER A 193 0.39 13.66 -9.58
C SER A 193 1.11 12.60 -10.41
N TYR A 194 0.48 11.44 -10.60
CA TYR A 194 0.95 10.44 -11.55
C TYR A 194 0.46 10.77 -12.95
N THR A 195 1.23 10.37 -13.96
CA THR A 195 0.80 10.42 -15.36
C THR A 195 -0.19 9.30 -15.66
N SER A 196 -0.95 9.43 -16.74
CA SER A 196 -1.86 8.39 -17.21
C SER A 196 -1.15 7.06 -17.48
N GLU A 197 0.07 7.10 -18.00
CA GLU A 197 0.89 5.91 -18.30
C GLU A 197 1.32 5.20 -17.00
N ALA A 198 1.67 5.96 -15.96
CA ALA A 198 2.00 5.40 -14.66
C ALA A 198 0.77 4.74 -14.01
N ILE A 199 -0.39 5.41 -14.05
CA ILE A 199 -1.65 4.84 -13.54
C ILE A 199 -2.05 3.58 -14.33
N ASP A 200 -1.87 3.58 -15.65
CA ASP A 200 -2.16 2.41 -16.49
C ASP A 200 -1.26 1.21 -16.15
N CYS A 201 0.01 1.45 -15.79
CA CYS A 201 0.89 0.39 -15.29
C CYS A 201 0.34 -0.28 -14.02
N TYR A 202 -0.25 0.49 -13.09
CA TYR A 202 -0.93 -0.09 -11.91
C TYR A 202 -2.24 -0.77 -12.29
N ALA A 203 -3.04 -0.18 -13.18
CA ALA A 203 -4.28 -0.78 -13.67
C ALA A 203 -4.04 -2.16 -14.28
N ARG A 204 -2.96 -2.33 -15.06
CA ARG A 204 -2.56 -3.63 -15.63
C ARG A 204 -2.21 -4.65 -14.56
N GLN A 205 -1.40 -4.29 -13.57
CA GLN A 205 -1.00 -5.17 -12.48
C GLN A 205 -2.20 -5.62 -11.64
N ILE A 206 -3.03 -4.66 -11.22
CA ILE A 206 -4.26 -4.93 -10.45
C ILE A 206 -5.24 -5.80 -11.25
N SER A 207 -5.40 -5.54 -12.55
CA SER A 207 -6.25 -6.35 -13.41
C SER A 207 -5.74 -7.79 -13.56
N GLN A 208 -4.42 -8.00 -13.56
CA GLN A 208 -3.83 -9.34 -13.57
C GLN A 208 -4.02 -10.07 -12.24
N ALA A 209 -3.84 -9.37 -11.12
CA ALA A 209 -4.10 -9.90 -9.78
C ALA A 209 -5.56 -10.32 -9.60
N SER A 210 -6.50 -9.47 -10.02
CA SER A 210 -7.93 -9.78 -10.02
C SER A 210 -8.27 -11.00 -10.88
N ALA A 211 -7.65 -11.15 -12.06
CA ALA A 211 -7.83 -12.34 -12.92
C ALA A 211 -7.28 -13.63 -12.28
N ALA A 212 -6.23 -13.51 -11.46
CA ALA A 212 -5.67 -14.60 -10.67
C ALA A 212 -6.43 -14.84 -9.35
N GLY A 213 -7.54 -14.13 -9.14
CA GLY A 213 -8.41 -14.27 -7.99
C GLY A 213 -7.93 -13.64 -6.70
N ARG A 214 -6.93 -12.74 -6.77
CA ARG A 214 -6.40 -12.05 -5.60
C ARG A 214 -7.20 -10.79 -5.29
N GLN A 215 -7.29 -10.45 -4.00
CA GLN A 215 -7.87 -9.18 -3.57
C GLN A 215 -6.82 -8.07 -3.68
N SER A 216 -7.25 -6.88 -4.11
CA SER A 216 -6.35 -5.76 -4.38
C SER A 216 -6.85 -4.49 -3.72
N TRP A 217 -5.94 -3.74 -3.10
CA TRP A 217 -6.17 -2.41 -2.55
C TRP A 217 -5.13 -1.44 -3.11
N CYS A 218 -5.56 -0.37 -3.76
CA CYS A 218 -4.68 0.69 -4.24
C CYS A 218 -5.08 2.02 -3.61
N ILE A 219 -4.22 2.55 -2.74
CA ILE A 219 -4.45 3.77 -2.00
C ILE A 219 -3.48 4.86 -2.47
N PHE A 220 -4.03 5.96 -2.95
CA PHE A 220 -3.28 7.17 -3.26
C PHE A 220 -3.12 8.04 -2.00
N ASP A 221 -1.87 8.23 -1.57
CA ASP A 221 -1.49 9.08 -0.43
C ASP A 221 -0.80 10.38 -0.90
N ASN A 222 -0.77 10.66 -2.20
CA ASN A 222 -0.30 11.94 -2.75
C ASN A 222 -1.32 13.10 -2.53
N THR A 223 -1.70 13.31 -1.27
CA THR A 223 -2.83 14.13 -0.83
C THR A 223 -2.47 15.59 -0.56
N ALA A 224 -1.20 15.92 -0.33
CA ALA A 224 -0.77 17.25 0.13
C ALA A 224 -1.05 18.36 -0.89
N ALA A 225 -1.10 18.04 -2.19
CA ALA A 225 -1.47 18.97 -3.25
C ALA A 225 -2.84 18.66 -3.88
N GLY A 226 -3.63 17.74 -3.29
CA GLY A 226 -4.96 17.36 -3.79
C GLY A 226 -4.97 16.42 -5.00
N ALA A 227 -3.82 15.89 -5.43
CA ALA A 227 -3.71 15.05 -6.64
C ALA A 227 -4.30 13.62 -6.48
N ALA A 228 -4.43 13.14 -5.24
CA ALA A 228 -4.84 11.76 -4.97
C ALA A 228 -6.22 11.39 -5.54
N ILE A 229 -7.21 12.28 -5.44
CA ILE A 229 -8.59 12.01 -5.91
C ILE A 229 -8.62 11.84 -7.43
N ALA A 230 -8.01 12.77 -8.17
CA ALA A 230 -7.94 12.70 -9.62
C ALA A 230 -7.26 11.41 -10.11
N ASN A 231 -6.19 10.98 -9.43
CA ASN A 231 -5.46 9.76 -9.78
C ASN A 231 -6.28 8.50 -9.46
N ALA A 232 -6.95 8.47 -8.31
CA ALA A 232 -7.84 7.37 -7.93
C ALA A 232 -8.99 7.22 -8.93
N LEU A 233 -9.61 8.33 -9.37
CA LEU A 233 -10.67 8.32 -10.38
C LEU A 233 -10.17 7.83 -11.74
N SER A 234 -8.95 8.23 -12.15
CA SER A 234 -8.33 7.73 -13.38
C SER A 234 -8.09 6.23 -13.31
N LEU A 235 -7.62 5.71 -12.18
CA LEU A 235 -7.43 4.27 -11.99
C LEU A 235 -8.75 3.49 -12.04
N VAL A 236 -9.80 3.98 -11.38
CA VAL A 236 -11.14 3.38 -11.42
C VAL A 236 -11.65 3.31 -12.86
N SER A 237 -11.50 4.38 -13.64
CA SER A 237 -11.90 4.42 -15.06
C SER A 237 -11.15 3.37 -15.89
N MET A 238 -9.82 3.30 -15.75
CA MET A 238 -8.98 2.33 -16.48
C MET A 238 -9.30 0.88 -16.12
N LEU A 239 -9.61 0.60 -14.84
CA LEU A 239 -10.04 -0.74 -14.42
C LEU A 239 -11.39 -1.12 -15.02
N GLY A 240 -12.36 -0.20 -15.01
CA GLY A 240 -13.69 -0.43 -15.59
C GLY A 240 -13.65 -0.70 -17.10
N GLN A 241 -12.78 0.02 -17.84
CA GLN A 241 -12.56 -0.22 -19.27
C GLN A 241 -12.04 -1.65 -19.53
N ARG A 242 -11.09 -2.12 -18.72
CA ARG A 242 -10.49 -3.45 -18.84
C ARG A 242 -11.44 -4.58 -18.47
N GLU A 243 -12.31 -4.36 -17.49
CA GLU A 243 -13.39 -5.30 -17.17
C GLU A 243 -14.39 -5.42 -18.32
N GLY A 244 -14.75 -4.30 -18.96
CA GLY A 244 -15.60 -4.27 -20.15
C GLY A 244 -14.99 -4.99 -21.36
N GLU A 245 -13.70 -4.77 -21.64
CA GLU A 245 -12.96 -5.45 -22.71
C GLU A 245 -12.93 -6.98 -22.51
N ARG A 246 -12.69 -7.43 -21.27
CA ARG A 246 -12.71 -8.86 -20.93
C ARG A 246 -14.09 -9.47 -21.09
N ALA A 247 -15.13 -8.79 -20.61
CA ALA A 247 -16.52 -9.26 -20.76
C ALA A 247 -16.94 -9.32 -22.23
N GLY A 248 -16.52 -8.34 -23.05
CA GLY A 248 -16.79 -8.31 -24.49
C GLY A 248 -16.11 -9.42 -25.29
N TYR A 249 -14.97 -9.94 -24.83
CA TYR A 249 -14.25 -11.03 -25.52
C TYR A 249 -14.94 -12.40 -25.37
N VAL A 250 -15.80 -12.60 -24.37
CA VAL A 250 -16.50 -13.87 -24.12
C VAL A 250 -17.70 -14.08 -25.08
N GLY A 251 -18.04 -13.10 -25.92
CA GLY A 251 -19.27 -13.10 -26.72
C GLY A 251 -19.15 -13.34 -28.24
N ARG A 252 -17.97 -13.65 -28.80
CA ARG A 252 -17.84 -13.87 -30.26
C ARG A 252 -17.84 -15.37 -30.60
N PRO A 253 -18.94 -15.96 -31.10
CA PRO A 253 -18.89 -17.34 -31.60
C PRO A 253 -17.90 -17.41 -32.75
N LYS A 254 -16.93 -18.32 -32.67
CA LYS A 254 -16.04 -18.64 -33.79
C LYS A 254 -16.93 -19.15 -34.93
N SER A 255 -17.10 -18.35 -35.98
CA SER A 255 -17.71 -18.82 -37.21
C SER A 255 -16.85 -19.97 -37.75
N ALA A 256 -17.47 -21.14 -37.87
CA ALA A 256 -16.86 -22.32 -38.44
C ALA A 256 -16.31 -21.99 -39.82
N HIS A 257 -14.99 -21.90 -39.94
CA HIS A 257 -14.34 -21.80 -41.23
C HIS A 257 -14.52 -23.14 -41.95
N ARG A 258 -15.37 -23.09 -42.97
CA ARG A 258 -15.60 -24.11 -43.99
C ARG A 258 -14.25 -24.56 -44.56
N SER A 259 -13.92 -25.83 -44.40
CA SER A 259 -12.76 -26.46 -45.02
C SER A 259 -12.87 -26.41 -46.55
N PRO A 260 -11.82 -26.00 -47.29
CA PRO A 260 -11.75 -26.24 -48.72
C PRO A 260 -11.32 -27.70 -48.98
N ARG A 261 -12.01 -28.36 -49.91
CA ARG A 261 -11.67 -29.70 -50.43
C ARG A 261 -10.32 -29.69 -51.18
N PRO A 262 -9.61 -30.83 -51.24
CA PRO A 262 -8.27 -30.90 -51.81
C PRO A 262 -8.30 -31.01 -53.34
N ARG A 263 -7.30 -30.42 -54.01
CA ARG A 263 -6.89 -30.79 -55.37
C ARG A 263 -5.54 -31.51 -55.30
N VAL A 264 -5.46 -32.62 -56.02
CA VAL A 264 -4.30 -33.51 -56.17
C VAL A 264 -3.48 -33.07 -57.41
N VAL A 265 -2.25 -33.59 -57.48
CA VAL A 265 -1.25 -33.63 -58.58
C VAL A 265 -0.17 -32.55 -58.44
N GLY A 266 1.13 -32.83 -58.42
CA GLY A 266 1.89 -34.09 -58.61
C GLY A 266 3.40 -33.82 -58.51
N ASP A 267 4.15 -34.92 -58.45
CA ASP A 267 5.57 -35.14 -58.72
C ASP A 267 6.70 -34.59 -57.81
N VAL A 268 7.58 -35.57 -57.51
CA VAL A 268 8.86 -35.53 -56.81
C VAL A 268 9.96 -35.65 -57.88
N PRO A 269 11.16 -35.09 -57.67
CA PRO A 269 12.28 -36.03 -57.47
C PRO A 269 13.23 -35.65 -56.32
N ARG A 270 13.79 -36.72 -55.76
CA ARG A 270 14.78 -36.84 -54.70
C ARG A 270 16.13 -36.18 -55.04
N THR A 271 16.87 -35.77 -54.00
CA THR A 271 18.31 -36.08 -53.87
C THR A 271 18.80 -36.14 -52.42
N ARG A 272 19.81 -37.00 -52.22
CA ARG A 272 20.46 -37.57 -51.01
C ARG A 272 21.20 -36.52 -50.13
N ARG A 273 21.17 -36.57 -48.79
CA ARG A 273 21.93 -37.38 -47.78
C ARG A 273 23.45 -37.10 -47.68
N ALA A 274 23.91 -36.57 -46.53
CA ALA A 274 25.14 -36.85 -45.75
C ALA A 274 25.32 -35.68 -44.73
N ILE A 275 25.33 -35.85 -43.40
CA ILE A 275 26.28 -36.51 -42.46
C ILE A 275 27.65 -35.82 -42.36
N MET A 276 28.09 -35.64 -41.09
CA MET A 276 29.38 -35.22 -40.50
C MET A 276 29.29 -33.84 -39.83
N ASP A 277 29.29 -33.71 -38.50
CA ASP A 277 30.18 -34.21 -37.43
C ASP A 277 31.49 -33.40 -37.33
N SER A 278 31.98 -33.28 -36.08
CA SER A 278 33.27 -32.77 -35.57
C SER A 278 33.29 -31.39 -34.88
N SER A 279 33.23 -31.46 -33.53
CA SER A 279 34.26 -31.06 -32.54
C SER A 279 35.17 -29.86 -32.84
N HIS A 280 35.43 -29.02 -31.82
CA HIS A 280 36.78 -28.68 -31.28
C HIS A 280 36.65 -27.71 -30.06
N THR A 281 37.02 -28.16 -28.86
CA THR A 281 38.22 -27.79 -28.05
C THR A 281 38.15 -26.39 -27.38
N ASP A 282 38.07 -26.33 -26.05
CA ASP A 282 39.19 -26.13 -25.10
C ASP A 282 39.56 -24.63 -25.02
N THR A 283 39.56 -23.93 -23.87
CA THR A 283 40.65 -23.95 -22.89
C THR A 283 40.30 -23.00 -21.72
N GLN A 284 40.52 -23.43 -20.48
CA GLN A 284 40.68 -22.54 -19.31
C GLN A 284 42.09 -21.93 -19.27
N PRO A 285 42.31 -20.87 -18.46
CA PRO A 285 43.18 -21.11 -17.31
C PRO A 285 42.79 -20.34 -16.02
N ARG A 286 43.12 -20.95 -14.87
CA ARG A 286 43.43 -20.30 -13.56
C ARG A 286 44.98 -20.29 -13.39
N PRO A 287 45.63 -19.89 -12.27
CA PRO A 287 45.22 -19.11 -11.07
C PRO A 287 46.23 -17.97 -10.74
N ASN A 288 46.04 -17.24 -9.63
CA ASN A 288 47.20 -16.83 -8.83
C ASN A 288 46.89 -16.72 -7.32
N LEU A 289 47.90 -17.10 -6.53
CA LEU A 289 47.94 -17.28 -5.07
C LEU A 289 48.71 -16.15 -4.38
N SER A 290 48.62 -16.14 -3.03
CA SER A 290 49.55 -15.59 -2.01
C SER A 290 49.20 -14.19 -1.47
N ALA A 291 49.34 -13.83 -0.19
CA ALA A 291 49.58 -14.51 1.09
C ALA A 291 49.48 -13.43 2.21
N GLU A 292 48.90 -13.78 3.35
CA GLU A 292 49.10 -13.20 4.70
C GLU A 292 50.49 -13.66 5.24
N PRO A 293 51.17 -13.05 6.26
CA PRO A 293 50.62 -12.89 7.64
C PRO A 293 51.19 -11.76 8.54
N GLY A 294 50.58 -11.57 9.73
CA GLY A 294 51.24 -10.87 10.85
C GLY A 294 50.38 -10.63 12.10
N GLU A 295 50.47 -11.53 13.08
CA GLU A 295 49.84 -11.52 14.41
C GLU A 295 50.81 -11.00 15.50
N LYS A 296 50.33 -10.24 16.51
CA LYS A 296 50.59 -10.41 17.98
C LYS A 296 50.29 -9.18 18.86
N ASP A 297 49.28 -9.33 19.72
CA ASP A 297 49.23 -9.19 21.19
C ASP A 297 50.12 -8.20 21.97
N LEU A 298 49.47 -7.33 22.79
CA LEU A 298 49.51 -7.24 24.28
C LEU A 298 49.28 -5.80 24.81
N ALA A 299 48.28 -5.66 25.68
CA ALA A 299 48.10 -4.59 26.68
C ALA A 299 48.94 -4.91 27.96
N PRO A 300 48.97 -4.13 29.08
CA PRO A 300 48.19 -2.93 29.45
C PRO A 300 48.98 -1.79 30.17
N ASN A 301 48.42 -0.57 30.30
CA ASN A 301 48.04 0.03 31.61
C ASN A 301 47.49 1.48 31.51
N SER A 302 46.64 1.77 32.48
CA SER A 302 45.93 3.00 32.88
C SER A 302 46.64 4.37 32.78
N ARG A 303 45.92 5.41 32.33
CA ARG A 303 45.48 6.57 33.15
C ARG A 303 44.59 7.53 32.34
N THR A 304 43.58 8.03 33.05
CA THR A 304 42.68 9.18 32.83
C THR A 304 43.12 10.24 31.82
N GLU A 305 42.26 10.52 30.83
CA GLU A 305 41.99 11.88 30.32
C GLU A 305 40.69 11.93 29.48
N THR A 306 39.80 12.82 29.90
CA THR A 306 38.70 13.53 29.25
C THR A 306 38.26 13.13 27.82
N GLN A 307 37.03 12.60 27.70
CA GLN A 307 36.33 12.34 26.43
C GLN A 307 36.00 13.64 25.67
N PRO A 308 36.30 13.75 24.36
CA PRO A 308 35.56 14.64 23.47
C PRO A 308 34.29 13.94 22.98
N ARG A 309 33.19 14.69 22.98
CA ARG A 309 31.84 14.27 22.57
C ARG A 309 31.85 13.71 21.13
N PRO A 310 31.06 12.67 20.82
CA PRO A 310 30.87 12.28 19.44
C PRO A 310 30.05 13.37 18.74
N ASN A 311 30.58 13.81 17.59
CA ASN A 311 29.93 14.72 16.69
C ASN A 311 28.70 14.00 16.11
N ILE A 312 27.52 14.30 16.63
CA ILE A 312 26.25 13.85 16.08
C ILE A 312 26.05 14.66 14.80
N THR A 313 26.40 14.07 13.66
CA THR A 313 25.92 14.56 12.37
C THR A 313 24.41 14.35 12.35
N THR A 314 23.67 15.45 12.48
CA THR A 314 22.22 15.50 12.38
C THR A 314 21.80 15.11 10.96
N GLU A 315 21.54 13.83 10.72
CA GLU A 315 20.75 13.41 9.57
C GLU A 315 19.29 13.80 9.82
N HIS A 316 18.91 15.00 9.40
CA HIS A 316 17.51 15.37 9.21
C HIS A 316 16.94 14.59 8.02
N GLN A 317 16.54 13.33 8.24
CA GLN A 317 15.62 12.65 7.34
C GLN A 317 14.21 13.13 7.68
N GLN A 318 13.59 13.84 6.72
CA GLN A 318 12.21 14.30 6.81
C GLN A 318 11.27 13.09 6.87
N GLU A 319 10.76 12.78 8.06
CA GLU A 319 9.55 11.98 8.24
C GLU A 319 8.35 12.78 7.69
N GLY A 320 8.21 12.81 6.38
CA GLY A 320 6.99 13.25 5.72
C GLY A 320 5.99 12.10 5.80
N ASP A 321 4.94 12.24 6.58
CA ASP A 321 3.60 11.80 6.19
C ASP A 321 2.84 13.10 5.99
N ALA A 322 2.11 13.26 4.88
CA ALA A 322 1.26 14.41 4.71
C ALA A 322 0.25 14.47 5.86
N ARG A 323 0.31 15.50 6.68
CA ARG A 323 -0.78 15.83 7.60
C ARG A 323 -1.98 16.20 6.75
N SER A 324 -2.90 15.26 6.51
CA SER A 324 -4.19 15.56 5.87
C SER A 324 -4.93 16.62 6.70
N PRO A 325 -5.21 17.83 6.17
CA PRO A 325 -5.86 18.93 6.91
C PRO A 325 -7.35 18.70 7.22
N SER A 326 -7.83 17.47 7.30
CA SER A 326 -9.26 17.17 7.18
C SER A 326 -9.68 16.01 8.06
N ASP A 327 -10.02 16.37 9.29
CA ASP A 327 -11.00 15.70 10.16
C ASP A 327 -11.42 16.69 11.26
N THR A 328 -11.51 17.98 10.91
CA THR A 328 -11.84 19.05 11.84
C THR A 328 -13.36 19.14 11.93
N LEU A 329 -13.90 18.45 12.94
CA LEU A 329 -15.15 18.73 13.65
C LEU A 329 -16.30 19.31 12.79
N ASP A 330 -17.16 18.42 12.32
CA ASP A 330 -18.57 18.74 12.06
C ASP A 330 -19.24 19.10 13.39
N ARG A 331 -19.18 20.39 13.76
CA ARG A 331 -20.03 20.98 14.79
C ARG A 331 -21.28 21.49 14.10
N GLY A 332 -22.39 20.80 14.31
CA GLY A 332 -23.70 21.15 13.77
C GLY A 332 -24.04 22.63 13.96
N GLN A 333 -24.32 23.30 12.85
CA GLN A 333 -24.98 24.60 12.86
C GLN A 333 -26.40 24.41 13.43
N ARG A 334 -26.62 24.89 14.65
CA ARG A 334 -27.97 25.21 15.11
C ARG A 334 -28.40 26.49 14.43
N ASN A 335 -29.39 26.40 13.54
CA ASN A 335 -30.22 27.53 13.16
C ASN A 335 -30.89 28.05 14.43
N GLY A 336 -30.51 29.25 14.84
CA GLY A 336 -31.23 30.05 15.82
C GLY A 336 -31.92 31.19 15.09
N ASP A 337 -33.19 31.00 14.76
CA ASP A 337 -34.10 32.09 14.46
C ASP A 337 -34.07 33.10 15.63
N ARG A 338 -33.65 34.33 15.35
CA ARG A 338 -33.92 35.48 16.22
C ARG A 338 -35.08 36.25 15.62
N PRO A 339 -36.20 36.46 16.34
CA PRO A 339 -37.14 37.48 15.94
C PRO A 339 -36.55 38.85 16.27
N SER A 340 -36.63 39.75 15.30
CA SER A 340 -36.44 41.18 15.48
C SER A 340 -37.49 41.71 16.46
N ASN A 341 -37.07 42.34 17.56
CA ASN A 341 -37.94 43.24 18.30
C ASN A 341 -37.25 44.60 18.49
N ARG A 342 -37.78 45.59 17.78
CA ARG A 342 -37.60 47.02 18.05
C ARG A 342 -38.40 47.33 19.31
N ALA A 343 -37.79 47.99 20.28
CA ALA A 343 -38.49 48.84 21.23
C ALA A 343 -37.57 50.00 21.60
N ASP A 344 -38.00 51.20 21.22
CA ASP A 344 -37.59 52.48 21.79
C ASP A 344 -37.87 52.48 23.30
N GLN A 345 -36.97 53.08 24.10
CA GLN A 345 -37.25 54.24 24.96
C GLN A 345 -36.14 54.51 26.00
N ALA A 346 -36.01 55.80 26.30
CA ALA A 346 -35.19 56.52 27.29
C ALA A 346 -33.73 56.83 26.91
#